data_AF-S3NN70-F1
#
_entry.id   AF-S3NN70-F1
#
_cell.length_a   1.000
_cell.length_b   1.000
_cell.length_c   1.000
_cell.angle_alpha   90.00
_cell.angle_beta   90.00
_cell.angle_gamma   90.00
#
_symmetry.space_group_name_H-M   'P 1'
#
loop_
_entity.id
_entity.type
_entity.pdbx_description
1 polymer ?
#
loop_
_entity_poly.entity_id
_entity_poly.type
_entity_poly.pdbx_seq_one_letter_code
_entity_poly.pdbx_strand_id
1 'polypeptide(L)'
;MRFLIIALVIVIIFILLRQLERYRWRRYCVERERYFQRNPLRFQSDGQFAISLALPKHVQIKLINAFMWKLVEQCYFKKVFIQKEERINIQIQQVKVTLGDIHLGYLETHYAQQLCKNLNQTDFMVGRPVEVLAEIQVICQQSHFIMCKMQLDLPKDTTLLARSLQ
;
A
#
# COMPACT_ATOMS: atom_id res chain seq x y z
N MET A 1 -16.17 -35.36 41.01
CA MET A 1 -16.55 -35.75 39.62
C MET A 1 -17.42 -34.72 38.91
N ARG A 2 -18.61 -34.36 39.41
CA ARG A 2 -19.52 -33.40 38.71
C ARG A 2 -18.90 -32.01 38.47
N PHE A 3 -18.19 -31.45 39.45
CA PHE A 3 -17.48 -30.17 39.29
C PHE A 3 -16.36 -30.21 38.25
N LEU A 4 -15.65 -31.35 38.13
CA LEU A 4 -14.60 -31.52 37.12
C LEU A 4 -15.18 -31.58 35.70
N ILE A 5 -16.32 -32.26 35.53
CA ILE A 5 -17.04 -32.32 34.26
C ILE A 5 -17.51 -30.92 33.85
N ILE A 6 -18.09 -30.16 34.80
CA ILE A 6 -18.52 -28.77 34.54
C ILE A 6 -17.34 -27.88 34.14
N ALA A 7 -16.22 -27.96 34.87
CA ALA A 7 -15.02 -27.20 34.55
C ALA A 7 -14.48 -27.54 33.15
N LEU A 8 -14.45 -28.82 32.79
CA LEU A 8 -14.01 -29.29 31.47
C LEU A 8 -14.92 -28.77 30.34
N VAL A 9 -16.24 -28.79 30.53
CA VAL A 9 -17.20 -28.25 29.57
C VAL A 9 -16.99 -26.74 29.38
N ILE A 10 -16.78 -25.98 30.46
CA ILE A 10 -16.51 -24.53 30.39
C ILE A 10 -15.23 -24.26 29.58
N VAL A 11 -14.15 -25.01 29.81
CA VAL A 11 -12.90 -24.86 29.06
C VAL A 11 -13.10 -25.15 27.58
N ILE A 12 -13.83 -26.20 27.22
CA ILE A 12 -14.14 -26.53 25.82
C ILE A 12 -14.95 -25.40 25.17
N ILE A 13 -15.99 -24.92 25.84
CA ILE A 13 -16.81 -23.79 25.34
C ILE A 13 -15.93 -22.55 25.11
N PHE A 14 -15.04 -22.22 26.05
CA PHE A 14 -14.15 -21.07 25.91
C PHE A 14 -13.18 -21.21 24.72
N ILE A 15 -12.62 -22.40 24.51
CA ILE A 15 -11.76 -22.68 23.34
C ILE A 15 -12.54 -22.52 22.04
N LEU A 16 -13.76 -23.06 21.96
CA LEU A 16 -14.62 -22.93 20.78
C LEU A 16 -14.98 -21.48 20.49
N LEU A 17 -15.35 -20.70 21.51
CA LEU A 17 -15.64 -19.27 21.37
C LEU A 17 -14.42 -18.51 20.83
N ARG A 18 -13.22 -18.78 21.37
CA ARG A 18 -11.98 -18.14 20.91
C ARG A 18 -11.64 -18.51 19.46
N GLN A 19 -11.91 -19.75 19.04
CA GLN A 19 -11.72 -20.17 17.65
C GLN A 19 -12.71 -19.48 16.70
N LEU A 20 -13.98 -19.40 17.08
CA LEU A 20 -15.00 -18.70 16.31
C LEU A 20 -14.67 -17.21 16.14
N GLU A 21 -14.23 -16.55 17.21
CA GLU A 21 -13.81 -15.16 17.17
C GLU A 21 -12.64 -14.93 16.20
N ARG A 22 -11.59 -15.77 16.28
CA ARG A 22 -10.46 -15.71 15.34
C ARG A 22 -10.91 -15.90 13.89
N TYR A 23 -11.81 -16.86 13.66
CA TYR A 23 -12.34 -17.12 12.32
C TYR A 23 -13.14 -15.93 11.77
N ARG A 24 -14.06 -15.37 12.58
CA ARG A 24 -14.84 -14.18 12.22
C ARG A 24 -13.94 -12.99 11.94
N TRP A 25 -12.95 -12.75 12.82
CA TRP A 25 -11.98 -11.67 12.63
C TRP A 25 -11.17 -11.83 11.35
N ARG A 26 -10.68 -13.05 11.06
CA ARG A 26 -9.93 -13.31 9.83
C ARG A 26 -10.76 -13.05 8.58
N ARG A 27 -12.02 -13.49 8.58
CA ARG A 27 -12.94 -13.27 7.46
C ARG A 27 -13.22 -11.77 7.28
N TYR A 28 -13.49 -11.06 8.36
CA TYR A 28 -13.65 -9.60 8.36
C TYR A 28 -12.43 -8.88 7.78
N CYS A 29 -11.22 -9.24 8.20
CA CYS A 29 -9.99 -8.63 7.66
C CYS A 29 -9.86 -8.82 6.14
N VAL A 30 -10.18 -10.01 5.63
CA VAL A 30 -10.12 -10.30 4.19
C VAL A 30 -11.18 -9.51 3.41
N GLU A 31 -12.42 -9.47 3.92
CA GLU A 31 -13.51 -8.71 3.29
C GLU A 31 -13.22 -7.21 3.30
N ARG A 32 -12.70 -6.68 4.42
CA ARG A 32 -12.27 -5.29 4.56
C ARG A 32 -11.16 -4.93 3.58
N GLU A 33 -10.13 -5.77 3.45
CA GLU A 33 -9.04 -5.53 2.52
C GLU A 33 -9.53 -5.47 1.07
N ARG A 34 -10.40 -6.42 0.67
CA ARG A 34 -11.02 -6.39 -0.67
C ARG A 34 -11.87 -5.15 -0.89
N TYR A 35 -12.61 -4.72 0.13
CA TYR A 35 -13.41 -3.50 0.05
C TYR A 35 -12.52 -2.26 -0.12
N PHE A 36 -11.43 -2.16 0.65
CA PHE A 36 -10.46 -1.06 0.57
C PHE A 36 -9.74 -0.99 -0.77
N GLN A 37 -9.35 -2.13 -1.34
CA GLN A 37 -8.74 -2.15 -2.68
C GLN A 37 -9.70 -1.70 -3.78
N ARG A 38 -11.00 -1.98 -3.63
CA ARG A 38 -12.04 -1.53 -4.57
C ARG A 38 -12.44 -0.07 -4.36
N ASN A 39 -12.32 0.43 -3.14
CA ASN A 39 -12.70 1.78 -2.73
C ASN A 39 -11.50 2.47 -2.07
N PRO A 40 -10.41 2.73 -2.81
CA PRO A 40 -9.28 3.47 -2.28
C PRO A 40 -9.71 4.90 -1.89
N LEU A 41 -8.93 5.54 -1.02
CA LEU A 41 -9.00 6.98 -0.85
C LEU A 41 -8.48 7.64 -2.13
N ARG A 42 -9.15 8.66 -2.64
CA ARG A 42 -8.71 9.32 -3.87
C ARG A 42 -8.04 10.63 -3.55
N PHE A 43 -6.82 10.80 -4.04
CA PHE A 43 -6.14 12.07 -4.02
C PHE A 43 -6.25 12.73 -5.39
N GLN A 44 -6.88 13.91 -5.44
CA GLN A 44 -6.85 14.76 -6.62
C GLN A 44 -5.69 15.73 -6.48
N SER A 45 -4.75 15.66 -7.41
CA SER A 45 -3.59 16.55 -7.48
C SER A 45 -3.52 17.22 -8.84
N ASP A 46 -2.82 18.34 -8.86
CA ASP A 46 -2.64 19.20 -10.03
C ASP A 46 -1.54 18.67 -10.98
N GLY A 47 -1.04 17.44 -10.79
CA GLY A 47 -0.03 16.82 -11.66
C GLY A 47 1.40 17.31 -11.41
N GLN A 48 1.80 17.50 -10.15
CA GLN A 48 3.13 18.03 -9.80
C GLN A 48 4.26 16.99 -9.88
N PHE A 49 3.92 15.70 -9.78
CA PHE A 49 4.87 14.56 -9.86
C PHE A 49 6.17 14.77 -9.04
N ALA A 50 6.04 15.32 -7.83
CA ALA A 50 7.17 15.85 -7.07
C ALA A 50 8.01 14.78 -6.34
N ILE A 51 7.44 13.59 -6.10
CA ILE A 51 8.08 12.55 -5.30
C ILE A 51 8.63 11.45 -6.21
N SER A 52 9.96 11.28 -6.25
CA SER A 52 10.59 10.20 -7.01
C SER A 52 10.63 8.90 -6.22
N LEU A 53 10.23 7.79 -6.84
CA LEU A 53 10.34 6.46 -6.26
C LEU A 53 11.57 5.73 -6.81
N ALA A 54 12.47 5.31 -5.92
CA ALA A 54 13.62 4.50 -6.29
C ALA A 54 13.18 3.05 -6.57
N LEU A 55 13.19 2.65 -7.84
CA LEU A 55 12.81 1.30 -8.25
C LEU A 55 14.04 0.40 -8.34
N PRO A 56 14.07 -0.77 -7.69
CA PRO A 56 15.15 -1.74 -7.87
C PRO A 56 15.08 -2.38 -9.27
N LYS A 57 16.22 -2.75 -9.84
CA LYS A 57 16.34 -3.26 -11.23
C LYS A 57 15.36 -4.39 -11.56
N HIS A 58 15.14 -5.33 -10.63
CA HIS A 58 14.21 -6.44 -10.84
C HIS A 58 12.75 -5.99 -10.96
N VAL A 59 12.33 -4.94 -10.23
CA VAL A 59 10.99 -4.35 -10.35
C VAL A 59 10.86 -3.63 -11.70
N GLN A 60 11.89 -2.91 -12.13
CA GLN A 60 11.87 -2.22 -13.44
C GLN A 60 11.63 -3.22 -14.59
N ILE A 61 12.39 -4.32 -14.61
CA ILE A 61 12.21 -5.40 -15.59
C ILE A 61 10.81 -6.00 -15.50
N LYS A 62 10.31 -6.25 -14.28
CA LYS A 62 8.97 -6.79 -14.05
C LYS A 62 7.88 -5.87 -14.59
N LEU A 63 8.02 -4.55 -14.39
CA LEU A 63 7.09 -3.56 -14.90
C LEU A 63 7.05 -3.53 -16.44
N ILE A 64 8.22 -3.42 -17.07
CA ILE A 64 8.33 -3.38 -18.52
C ILE A 64 7.68 -4.62 -19.14
N ASN A 65 7.96 -5.80 -18.58
CA ASN A 65 7.43 -7.06 -19.08
C ASN A 65 5.92 -7.19 -18.81
N ALA A 66 5.45 -6.85 -17.61
CA ALA A 66 4.05 -6.99 -17.23
C ALA A 66 3.12 -6.07 -18.04
N PHE A 67 3.59 -4.87 -18.39
CA PHE A 67 2.82 -3.91 -19.16
C PHE A 67 3.18 -3.87 -20.66
N MET A 68 4.11 -4.72 -21.10
CA MET A 68 4.60 -4.80 -22.48
C MET A 68 5.01 -3.43 -23.04
N TRP A 69 5.65 -2.61 -22.20
CA TRP A 69 6.01 -1.25 -22.55
C TRP A 69 7.04 -1.24 -23.68
N LYS A 70 6.70 -0.51 -24.75
CA LYS A 70 7.58 -0.31 -25.89
C LYS A 70 8.55 0.83 -25.59
N LEU A 71 9.77 0.70 -26.11
CA LEU A 71 10.82 1.71 -26.03
C LEU A 71 10.50 3.02 -26.79
N VAL A 72 9.35 3.08 -27.45
CA VAL A 72 8.90 4.23 -28.25
C VAL A 72 8.05 5.21 -27.41
N GLU A 73 7.36 4.70 -26.38
CA GLU A 73 6.54 5.52 -25.48
C GLU A 73 7.41 5.98 -24.31
N GLN A 74 7.73 7.27 -24.30
CA GLN A 74 8.67 7.85 -23.34
C GLN A 74 8.08 7.99 -21.93
N CYS A 75 6.75 8.05 -21.82
CA CYS A 75 6.08 8.33 -20.56
C CYS A 75 4.72 7.62 -20.46
N TYR A 76 4.50 6.91 -19.35
CA TYR A 76 3.26 6.22 -19.03
C TYR A 76 2.66 6.78 -17.74
N PHE A 77 1.38 7.09 -17.76
CA PHE A 77 0.62 7.49 -16.58
C PHE A 77 -0.17 6.30 -16.04
N LYS A 78 0.08 5.91 -14.79
CA LYS A 78 -0.61 4.79 -14.14
C LYS A 78 -1.04 5.16 -12.73
N LYS A 79 -2.19 4.64 -12.33
CA LYS A 79 -2.68 4.73 -10.96
C LYS A 79 -1.93 3.71 -10.10
N VAL A 80 -1.32 4.20 -9.04
CA VAL A 80 -0.62 3.40 -8.04
C VAL A 80 -1.32 3.54 -6.70
N PHE A 81 -1.12 2.58 -5.83
CA PHE A 81 -1.62 2.61 -4.48
C PHE A 81 -0.48 2.83 -3.50
N ILE A 82 -0.69 3.75 -2.58
CA ILE A 82 0.16 3.89 -1.39
C ILE A 82 -0.61 3.38 -0.18
N GLN A 83 0.02 2.55 0.64
CA GLN A 83 -0.61 1.93 1.80
C GLN A 83 0.38 1.88 2.96
N LYS A 84 -0.09 2.17 4.16
CA LYS A 84 0.69 1.96 5.38
C LYS A 84 0.94 0.47 5.57
N GLU A 85 2.20 0.10 5.75
CA GLU A 85 2.57 -1.27 6.12
C GLU A 85 2.97 -1.30 7.60
N GLU A 86 2.26 -2.10 8.39
CA GLU A 86 2.59 -2.31 9.81
C GLU A 86 3.60 -3.45 9.95
N ARG A 87 4.80 -3.13 10.40
CA ARG A 87 5.77 -4.14 10.82
C ARG A 87 5.65 -4.38 12.32
N ILE A 88 5.34 -5.63 12.67
CA ILE A 88 5.08 -6.12 14.04
C ILE A 88 6.22 -5.78 15.04
N ASN A 89 7.45 -5.52 14.56
CA ASN A 89 8.63 -5.31 15.40
C ASN A 89 9.33 -3.94 15.23
N ILE A 90 8.85 -3.05 14.35
CA ILE A 90 9.57 -1.80 14.04
C ILE A 90 8.56 -0.65 14.05
N GLN A 91 8.75 0.31 14.97
CA GLN A 91 7.95 1.54 15.07
C GLN A 91 8.08 2.48 13.85
N ILE A 92 8.91 2.12 12.87
CA ILE A 92 9.07 2.90 11.65
C ILE A 92 7.84 2.68 10.78
N GLN A 93 7.05 3.74 10.64
CA GLN A 93 5.92 3.79 9.73
C GLN A 93 6.46 3.77 8.29
N GLN A 94 6.24 2.66 7.61
CA GLN A 94 6.60 2.51 6.21
C GLN A 94 5.34 2.62 5.35
N VAL A 95 5.47 3.32 4.22
CA VAL A 95 4.39 3.44 3.24
C VAL A 95 4.83 2.72 1.98
N LYS A 96 4.16 1.61 1.72
CA LYS A 96 4.37 0.74 0.58
C LYS A 96 3.71 1.35 -0.66
N VAL A 97 4.39 1.27 -1.79
CA VAL A 97 3.85 1.65 -3.10
C VAL A 97 3.63 0.40 -3.94
N THR A 98 2.45 0.26 -4.55
CA THR A 98 2.08 -0.86 -5.41
C THR A 98 1.41 -0.39 -6.70
N LEU A 99 1.59 -1.18 -7.76
CA LEU A 99 0.89 -1.04 -9.04
C LEU A 99 0.29 -2.39 -9.40
N GLY A 100 -1.04 -2.53 -9.28
CA GLY A 100 -1.68 -3.84 -9.28
C GLY A 100 -1.07 -4.74 -8.20
N ASP A 101 -0.69 -5.96 -8.58
CA ASP A 101 -0.05 -6.93 -7.67
C ASP A 101 1.48 -6.75 -7.54
N ILE A 102 2.04 -5.71 -8.16
CA ILE A 102 3.48 -5.46 -8.17
C ILE A 102 3.85 -4.51 -7.04
N HIS A 103 4.65 -4.98 -6.09
CA HIS A 103 5.31 -4.13 -5.12
C HIS A 103 6.45 -3.36 -5.77
N LEU A 104 6.37 -2.03 -5.71
CA LEU A 104 7.32 -1.13 -6.35
C LEU A 104 8.46 -0.73 -5.43
N GLY A 105 8.13 -0.50 -4.16
CA GLY A 105 9.06 -0.08 -3.13
C GLY A 105 8.33 0.64 -2.01
N TYR A 106 9.08 1.45 -1.27
CA TYR A 106 8.57 2.24 -0.16
C TYR A 106 8.83 3.73 -0.43
N LEU A 107 7.96 4.57 0.09
CA LEU A 107 8.24 6.00 0.17
C LEU A 107 9.43 6.24 1.10
N GLU A 108 10.12 7.36 0.87
CA GLU A 108 11.20 7.82 1.72
C GLU A 108 10.72 7.93 3.18
N THR A 109 11.53 7.45 4.14
CA THR A 109 11.13 7.29 5.54
C THR A 109 10.61 8.58 6.17
N HIS A 110 11.28 9.71 5.94
CA HIS A 110 10.88 10.99 6.52
C HIS A 110 9.53 11.46 5.96
N TYR A 111 9.36 11.38 4.63
CA TYR A 111 8.10 11.69 3.97
C TYR A 111 6.96 10.75 4.43
N ALA A 112 7.23 9.45 4.53
CA ALA A 112 6.28 8.44 4.99
C ALA A 112 5.77 8.72 6.41
N GLN A 113 6.67 9.11 7.32
CA GLN A 113 6.32 9.47 8.70
C GLN A 113 5.44 10.72 8.76
N GLN A 114 5.80 11.78 7.99
CA GLN A 114 4.99 12.99 7.91
C GLN A 114 3.60 12.71 7.33
N LEU A 115 3.53 11.89 6.28
CA LEU A 115 2.27 11.47 5.66
C LEU A 115 1.40 10.72 6.66
N CYS A 116 1.95 9.74 7.39
CA CYS A 116 1.20 9.01 8.41
C CYS A 116 0.74 9.91 9.55
N LYS A 117 1.56 10.90 9.96
CA LYS A 117 1.18 11.88 10.99
C LYS A 117 0.00 12.73 10.54
N ASN A 118 0.02 13.22 9.30
CA ASN A 118 -1.03 14.08 8.74
C ASN A 118 -2.30 13.32 8.38
N LEU A 119 -2.18 12.02 8.09
CA LEU A 119 -3.31 11.13 7.80
C LEU A 119 -3.84 10.38 9.02
N ASN A 120 -3.41 10.75 10.23
CA ASN A 120 -3.72 10.01 11.46
C ASN A 120 -5.23 9.81 11.74
N GLN A 121 -6.07 10.72 11.24
CA GLN A 121 -7.53 10.71 11.40
C GLN A 121 -8.28 10.09 10.22
N THR A 122 -7.58 9.55 9.23
CA THR A 122 -8.18 8.97 8.01
C THR A 122 -8.12 7.45 8.03
N ASP A 123 -8.95 6.83 7.18
CA ASP A 123 -8.96 5.38 6.96
C ASP A 123 -7.62 4.82 6.47
N PHE A 124 -6.70 5.69 6.04
CA PHE A 124 -5.33 5.30 5.69
C PHE A 124 -4.64 4.56 6.84
N MET A 125 -4.90 4.98 8.08
CA MET A 125 -4.26 4.40 9.26
C MET A 125 -4.71 2.98 9.55
N VAL A 126 -5.93 2.62 9.14
CA VAL A 126 -6.49 1.27 9.29
C VAL A 126 -6.22 0.38 8.06
N GLY A 127 -5.39 0.87 7.13
CA GLY A 127 -4.90 0.12 5.98
C GLY A 127 -5.63 0.40 4.67
N ARG A 128 -6.50 1.41 4.59
CA ARG A 128 -7.13 1.78 3.31
C ARG A 128 -6.07 2.45 2.40
N PRO A 129 -5.85 1.94 1.17
CA PRO A 129 -4.85 2.53 0.29
C PRO A 129 -5.31 3.89 -0.24
N VAL A 130 -4.36 4.77 -0.53
CA VAL A 130 -4.61 6.00 -1.31
C VAL A 130 -4.22 5.72 -2.76
N GLU A 131 -5.15 5.98 -3.68
CA GLU A 131 -4.91 5.97 -5.11
C GLU A 131 -4.24 7.27 -5.52
N VAL A 132 -3.11 7.15 -6.21
CA VAL A 132 -2.30 8.28 -6.67
C VAL A 132 -1.93 8.07 -8.13
N LEU A 133 -1.83 9.15 -8.90
CA LEU A 133 -1.28 9.07 -10.25
C LEU A 133 0.26 8.96 -10.17
N ALA A 134 0.85 8.18 -11.05
CA ALA A 134 2.28 8.09 -11.20
C ALA A 134 2.69 8.25 -12.66
N GLU A 135 3.75 9.01 -12.86
CA GLU A 135 4.46 9.16 -14.11
C GLU A 135 5.60 8.13 -14.16
N ILE A 136 5.68 7.37 -15.25
CA ILE A 136 6.66 6.31 -15.43
C ILE A 136 7.36 6.53 -16.76
N GLN A 137 8.64 6.91 -16.68
CA GLN A 137 9.48 7.14 -17.85
C GLN A 137 10.37 5.93 -18.09
N VAL A 138 10.32 5.40 -19.31
CA VAL A 138 11.16 4.27 -19.74
C VAL A 138 12.32 4.83 -20.55
N ILE A 139 13.53 4.71 -20.02
CA ILE A 139 14.75 5.28 -20.59
C ILE A 139 15.62 4.13 -21.09
N CYS A 140 16.07 4.21 -22.34
CA CYS A 140 17.10 3.31 -22.86
C CYS A 140 18.48 3.95 -22.66
N GLN A 141 19.27 3.39 -21.76
CA GLN A 141 20.66 3.78 -21.56
C GLN A 141 21.56 2.78 -22.30
N GLN A 142 22.32 3.26 -23.29
CA GLN A 142 23.33 2.49 -24.04
C GLN A 142 22.87 1.09 -24.47
N SER A 143 22.16 1.01 -25.61
CA SER A 143 21.84 -0.19 -26.43
C SER A 143 21.17 -1.42 -25.78
N HIS A 144 21.28 -1.62 -24.46
CA HIS A 144 20.86 -2.85 -23.77
C HIS A 144 20.33 -2.62 -22.35
N PHE A 145 20.48 -1.43 -21.74
CA PHE A 145 19.92 -1.17 -20.41
C PHE A 145 18.64 -0.34 -20.51
N ILE A 146 17.53 -0.96 -20.14
CA ILE A 146 16.25 -0.26 -19.98
C ILE A 146 16.10 0.08 -18.50
N MET A 147 15.92 1.38 -18.22
CA MET A 147 15.70 1.92 -16.88
C MET A 147 14.29 2.50 -16.79
N CYS A 148 13.65 2.34 -15.64
CA CYS A 148 12.39 3.03 -15.35
C CYS A 148 12.61 4.08 -14.26
N LYS A 149 12.27 5.34 -14.56
CA LYS A 149 12.13 6.39 -13.56
C LYS A 149 10.65 6.55 -13.24
N MET A 150 10.31 6.57 -11.95
CA MET A 150 8.94 6.74 -11.50
C MET A 150 8.81 7.95 -10.59
N GLN A 151 7.82 8.78 -10.87
CA GLN A 151 7.46 9.94 -10.08
C GLN A 151 5.98 9.83 -9.69
N LEU A 152 5.69 10.09 -8.42
CA LEU A 152 4.36 10.02 -7.85
C LEU A 152 3.80 11.43 -7.80
N ASP A 153 2.53 11.56 -8.18
CA ASP A 153 1.75 12.78 -8.05
C ASP A 153 1.33 12.98 -6.61
N LEU A 154 2.34 13.18 -5.75
CA LEU A 154 2.23 13.48 -4.34
C LEU A 154 2.83 14.87 -4.10
N PRO A 155 2.23 15.68 -3.22
CA PRO A 155 2.75 16.98 -2.88
C PRO A 155 4.01 16.81 -2.02
N LYS A 156 4.95 17.75 -2.11
CA LYS A 156 6.09 17.76 -1.17
C LYS A 156 5.62 17.99 0.27
N ASP A 157 4.59 18.83 0.43
CA ASP A 157 3.93 19.06 1.70
C ASP A 157 2.75 18.09 1.88
N THR A 158 2.90 17.16 2.81
CA THR A 158 1.91 16.13 3.11
C THR A 158 0.63 16.68 3.75
N THR A 159 0.62 17.93 4.23
CA THR A 159 -0.61 18.54 4.79
C THR A 159 -1.66 18.82 3.72
N LEU A 160 -1.22 19.10 2.48
CA LEU A 160 -2.13 19.29 1.34
C LEU A 160 -2.89 18.00 1.03
N LEU A 161 -2.21 16.86 1.17
CA LEU A 161 -2.80 15.54 0.96
C LEU A 161 -3.95 15.27 1.93
N ALA A 162 -3.76 15.55 3.22
CA ALA A 162 -4.81 15.37 4.23
C ALA A 162 -6.09 16.18 3.94
N ARG A 163 -5.97 17.33 3.26
CA ARG A 163 -7.11 18.22 2.96
C ARG A 163 -7.89 17.81 1.72
N SER A 164 -7.29 17.08 0.78
CA SER A 164 -7.90 16.76 -0.51
C SER A 164 -8.21 15.27 -0.70
N LEU A 165 -8.01 14.44 0.33
CA LEU A 165 -8.51 13.06 0.32
C LEU A 165 -10.04 13.04 0.44
N GLN A 166 -10.67 12.37 -0.53
CA GLN A 166 -12.10 12.04 -0.54
C GLN A 166 -12.32 10.53 -0.47
#